data_AF-A0A654ZVW4-F1
#
_entry.id   AF-A0A654ZVW4-F1
#
_cell.length_a   1.000
_cell.length_b   1.000
_cell.length_c   1.000
_cell.angle_alpha   90.00
_cell.angle_beta   90.00
_cell.angle_gamma   90.00
#
_symmetry.space_group_name_H-M   'P 1'
#
loop_
_entity.id
_entity.type
_entity.pdbx_description
1 polymer ?
#
loop_
_entity_poly.entity_id
_entity_poly.type
_entity_poly.pdbx_seq_one_letter_code
_entity_poly.pdbx_strand_id
1 'polypeptide(L)' 'MTRYPVVGLFERIWEIRANLSAYDASYVALAEALNCALVTADLRLSDTGQAQCPITVVPR' A
#
# COMPACT_ATOMS: atom_id res chain seq x y z
N MET A 1 -13.85 9.94 -11.07
CA MET A 1 -13.02 8.92 -10.39
C MET A 1 -11.77 8.71 -11.23
N THR A 2 -10.59 9.00 -10.67
CA THR A 2 -9.30 8.80 -11.35
C THR A 2 -8.81 7.38 -11.09
N ARG A 3 -8.28 6.70 -12.11
CA ARG A 3 -7.67 5.36 -11.98
C ARG A 3 -6.18 5.46 -12.25
N TYR A 4 -5.39 4.74 -11.46
CA TYR A 4 -3.93 4.71 -11.59
C TYR A 4 -3.48 3.38 -12.19
N PRO A 5 -2.64 3.39 -13.24
CA PRO A 5 -2.08 2.16 -13.81
C PRO A 5 -1.01 1.57 -12.88
N VAL A 6 -1.02 0.25 -12.70
CA VAL A 6 -0.10 -0.45 -11.77
C VAL A 6 1.35 -0.53 -12.28
N VAL A 7 1.57 -0.39 -13.59
CA VAL A 7 2.88 -0.61 -14.24
C VAL A 7 3.97 0.28 -13.64
N GLY A 8 3.67 1.54 -13.32
CA GLY A 8 4.62 2.48 -12.71
C GLY A 8 4.95 2.19 -11.24
N LEU A 9 4.25 1.24 -10.61
CA LEU A 9 4.41 0.88 -9.20
C LEU A 9 5.16 -0.45 -9.01
N PHE A 10 5.49 -1.14 -10.11
CA PHE A 10 6.05 -2.50 -10.06
C PHE A 10 7.37 -2.62 -9.33
N GLU A 11 8.25 -1.63 -9.45
CA GLU A 11 9.52 -1.63 -8.71
C GLU A 11 9.27 -1.72 -7.20
N ARG A 12 8.44 -0.81 -6.68
CA ARG A 12 8.11 -0.77 -5.26
C ARG A 12 7.31 -1.99 -4.78
N ILE A 13 6.35 -2.44 -5.59
CA ILE A 13 5.60 -3.68 -5.31
C ILE A 13 6.55 -4.88 -5.20
N TRP A 14 7.57 -4.94 -6.07
CA TRP A 14 8.53 -6.02 -6.08
C TRP A 14 9.45 -6.01 -4.85
N GLU A 15 9.82 -4.84 -4.34
CA GLU A 15 10.63 -4.69 -3.13
C GLU A 15 9.96 -5.31 -1.90
N ILE A 16 8.67 -5.03 -1.69
CA ILE A 16 7.92 -5.44 -0.49
C ILE A 16 7.20 -6.78 -0.63
N ARG A 17 7.36 -7.48 -1.77
CA ARG A 17 6.65 -8.73 -2.12
C ARG A 17 6.85 -9.89 -1.14
N ALA A 18 7.93 -9.87 -0.37
CA ALA A 18 8.21 -10.92 0.61
C ALA A 18 7.27 -10.85 1.83
N ASN A 19 6.67 -9.68 2.08
CA ASN A 19 5.90 -9.39 3.28
C ASN A 19 4.42 -9.12 2.99
N LEU A 20 4.07 -8.72 1.76
CA LEU A 20 2.72 -8.32 1.37
C LEU A 20 2.23 -9.10 0.15
N SER A 21 0.91 -9.32 0.08
CA SER A 21 0.28 -9.79 -1.15
C SER A 21 0.49 -8.76 -2.28
N ALA A 22 0.45 -9.19 -3.53
CA ALA A 22 0.55 -8.28 -4.67
C ALA A 22 -0.55 -7.20 -4.65
N TYR A 23 -1.72 -7.53 -4.08
CA TYR A 23 -2.84 -6.60 -3.92
C TYR A 23 -2.50 -5.53 -2.88
N ASP A 24 -2.12 -5.92 -1.67
CA ASP A 24 -1.79 -4.98 -0.59
C ASP A 24 -0.58 -4.11 -0.94
N ALA A 25 0.45 -4.73 -1.54
CA ALA A 25 1.63 -4.03 -2.03
C ALA A 25 1.26 -2.97 -3.08
N SER A 26 0.27 -3.23 -3.94
CA SER A 26 -0.17 -2.25 -4.94
C SER A 26 -0.83 -1.02 -4.32
N TYR A 27 -1.59 -1.17 -3.24
CA TYR A 27 -2.17 -0.04 -2.51
C TYR A 27 -1.13 0.74 -1.71
N VAL A 28 -0.18 0.05 -1.08
CA VAL A 28 0.96 0.69 -0.39
C VAL A 28 1.79 1.51 -1.37
N ALA A 29 2.23 0.90 -2.49
CA ALA A 29 3.02 1.59 -3.50
C ALA A 29 2.26 2.78 -4.13
N LEU A 30 0.95 2.65 -4.34
CA LEU A 30 0.14 3.75 -4.84
C LEU A 30 0.04 4.92 -3.83
N ALA A 31 -0.19 4.62 -2.55
CA ALA A 31 -0.29 5.65 -1.51
C ALA A 31 1.04 6.39 -1.33
N GLU A 32 2.17 5.67 -1.36
CA GLU A 32 3.51 6.24 -1.38
C GLU A 32 3.73 7.15 -2.59
N ALA A 33 3.41 6.67 -3.81
CA ALA A 33 3.57 7.46 -5.04
C ALA A 33 2.73 8.75 -5.05
N LEU A 34 1.58 8.73 -4.38
CA LEU A 34 0.69 9.89 -4.25
C LEU A 34 0.99 10.76 -3.01
N ASN A 35 1.98 10.38 -2.20
CA ASN A 35 2.31 11.01 -0.91
C ASN A 35 1.07 11.20 -0.02
N CYS A 36 0.25 10.15 0.10
CA CYS A 36 -0.98 10.19 0.88
C CYS A 36 -1.08 9.02 1.86
N ALA A 37 -2.05 9.09 2.79
CA ALA A 37 -2.31 8.01 3.72
C ALA A 37 -3.09 6.86 3.06
N LEU A 38 -2.72 5.62 3.38
CA LEU A 38 -3.48 4.44 3.01
C LEU A 38 -4.55 4.14 4.07
N VAL A 39 -5.83 4.21 3.68
CA VAL A 39 -6.95 3.83 4.54
C VAL A 39 -7.30 2.36 4.28
N THR A 40 -7.36 1.54 5.34
CA THR A 40 -7.68 0.12 5.22
C THR A 40 -8.50 -0.38 6.40
N ALA A 41 -9.27 -1.45 6.20
CA ALA A 41 -9.92 -2.20 7.29
C ALA A 41 -9.07 -3.40 7.75
N ASP A 42 -7.94 -3.66 7.09
CA ASP A 42 -7.02 -4.73 7.46
C ASP A 42 -5.96 -4.22 8.45
N LEU A 43 -6.12 -4.60 9.71
CA LEU A 43 -5.20 -4.31 10.81
C LEU A 43 -3.80 -4.90 10.57
N ARG A 44 -3.68 -5.99 9.81
CA ARG A 44 -2.39 -6.63 9.59
C ARG A 44 -1.47 -5.77 8.73
N LEU A 45 -2.05 -4.91 7.89
CA LEU A 45 -1.28 -4.07 6.98
C LEU A 45 -0.49 -2.99 7.72
N SER A 46 -1.05 -2.43 8.81
CA SER A 46 -0.36 -1.45 9.65
C SER A 46 0.84 -2.03 10.39
N ASP A 47 0.81 -3.34 10.68
CA ASP A 47 1.84 -3.99 11.52
C ASP A 47 3.05 -4.50 10.71
N THR A 48 2.97 -4.49 9.37
CA THR A 48 4.02 -5.05 8.51
C THR A 48 5.32 -4.23 8.46
N GLY A 49 5.26 -2.95 8.83
CA GLY A 49 6.39 -2.02 8.78
C GLY A 49 6.98 -1.78 7.38
N GLN A 50 6.29 -2.22 6.31
CA GLN A 50 6.78 -2.10 4.94
C GLN A 50 6.45 -0.74 4.30
N ALA A 51 5.35 -0.12 4.75
CA ALA A 51 4.86 1.11 4.18
C ALA A 51 5.70 2.32 4.63
N GLN A 52 6.05 3.15 3.66
CA GLN A 52 6.68 4.46 3.86
C GLN A 52 5.65 5.60 3.89
N CYS A 53 4.35 5.26 3.81
CA CYS A 53 3.24 6.17 3.96
C CYS A 53 2.47 5.93 5.27
N PRO A 54 1.75 6.93 5.81
CA PRO A 54 0.86 6.70 6.94
C PRO A 54 -0.23 5.68 6.60
N ILE A 55 -0.53 4.77 7.53
CA ILE A 55 -1.66 3.84 7.43
C ILE A 55 -2.72 4.24 8.44
N THR A 56 -3.95 4.44 7.98
CA THR A 56 -5.12 4.67 8.83
C THR A 56 -6.02 3.45 8.80
N VAL A 57 -6.13 2.76 9.94
CA VAL A 57 -7.03 1.62 10.05
C VAL A 57 -8.40 2.11 10.50
N VAL A 58 -9.45 1.74 9.76
CA VAL A 58 -10.82 2.07 10.16
C VAL A 58 -11.28 1.12 11.28
N PRO A 59 -11.84 1.64 12.39
CA PRO A 59 -12.45 0.80 13.40
C PRO A 59 -13.68 0.08 12.81
N ARG A 60 -13.90 -1.16 13.26
CA ARG A 60 -15.07 -1.96 12.89
C ARG A 60 -16.36 -1.37 13.45
#